data_AF-A0A7V8AVT6-F1
#
_entry.id   AF-A0A7V8AVT6-F1
#
_cell.length_a   1.000
_cell.length_b   1.000
_cell.length_c   1.000
_cell.angle_alpha   90.00
_cell.angle_beta   90.00
_cell.angle_gamma   90.00
#
_symmetry.space_group_name_H-M   'P 1'
#
loop_
_entity.id
_entity.type
_entity.pdbx_description
1 polymer ?
#
loop_
_entity_poly.entity_id
_entity_poly.type
_entity_poly.pdbx_seq_one_letter_code
_entity_poly.pdbx_strand_id
1 'polypeptide(L)'
;MMELVAGIIAILMIGVVFGVDVFFSIIGVQALRKCRDKSMVDVLGHIHQIADKRMPQFGTVGIFAIVAAVIFNGGLRVGNLEYVIAFLLMLGYIFIYNFKSKPIHKVITTAAEAHKVPSNLRTIQTHWDRIIIGRAILLTIVMILLCIGIM
;
A
#
# COMPACT_ATOMS: atom_id res chain seq x y z
N MET A 1 -10.21 -15.94 20.57
CA MET A 1 -9.40 -14.95 21.32
C MET A 1 -8.06 -14.68 20.64
N MET A 2 -7.18 -15.68 20.43
CA MET A 2 -5.91 -15.46 19.73
C MET A 2 -6.08 -15.01 18.27
N GLU A 3 -7.07 -15.56 17.57
CA GLU A 3 -7.48 -15.16 16.22
C GLU A 3 -7.91 -13.68 16.20
N LEU A 4 -8.87 -13.28 17.04
CA LEU A 4 -9.29 -11.88 17.19
C LEU A 4 -8.12 -10.92 17.43
N VAL A 5 -7.19 -11.25 18.34
CA VAL A 5 -6.01 -10.42 18.60
C VAL A 5 -5.14 -10.29 17.35
N ALA A 6 -4.91 -11.40 16.63
CA ALA A 6 -4.16 -11.39 15.38
C ALA A 6 -4.87 -10.56 14.29
N GLY A 7 -6.20 -10.68 14.16
CA GLY A 7 -7.01 -9.90 13.24
C GLY A 7 -6.96 -8.39 13.55
N ILE A 8 -7.05 -8.00 14.81
CA ILE A 8 -6.90 -6.60 15.24
C ILE A 8 -5.50 -6.06 14.89
N ILE A 9 -4.44 -6.84 15.16
CA ILE A 9 -3.07 -6.45 14.78
C ILE A 9 -2.95 -6.29 13.26
N ALA A 10 -3.53 -7.20 12.48
CA ALA A 10 -3.56 -7.11 11.03
C ALA A 10 -4.24 -5.81 10.57
N ILE A 11 -5.41 -5.48 11.11
CA ILE A 11 -6.15 -4.24 10.81
C ILE A 11 -5.33 -3.00 11.14
N LEU A 12 -4.70 -2.95 12.32
CA LEU A 12 -3.90 -1.80 12.74
C LEU A 12 -2.68 -1.59 11.84
N MET A 13 -1.98 -2.67 11.48
CA MET A 13 -0.76 -2.60 10.68
C MET A 13 -1.03 -2.34 9.19
N ILE A 14 -1.99 -3.06 8.61
CA ILE A 14 -2.40 -2.83 7.22
C ILE A 14 -3.13 -1.48 7.08
N GLY A 15 -3.83 -1.04 8.12
CA GLY A 15 -4.48 0.27 8.19
C GLY A 15 -3.53 1.45 7.93
N VAL A 16 -2.27 1.35 8.35
CA VAL A 16 -1.25 2.37 8.04
C VAL A 16 -0.98 2.45 6.53
N VAL A 17 -0.83 1.29 5.88
CA VAL A 17 -0.57 1.20 4.44
C VAL A 17 -1.81 1.64 3.64
N PHE A 18 -2.98 1.17 4.06
CA PHE A 18 -4.28 1.53 3.51
C PHE A 18 -4.51 3.05 3.58
N GLY A 19 -4.26 3.67 4.73
CA GLY A 19 -4.46 5.11 4.92
C GLY A 19 -3.61 5.95 3.97
N VAL A 20 -2.36 5.57 3.73
CA VAL A 20 -1.48 6.27 2.79
C VAL A 20 -2.02 6.16 1.36
N ASP A 21 -2.39 4.96 0.92
CA ASP A 21 -2.87 4.74 -0.45
C ASP A 21 -4.23 5.43 -0.69
N VAL A 22 -5.12 5.40 0.30
CA VAL A 22 -6.39 6.15 0.25
C VAL A 22 -6.14 7.66 0.23
N PHE A 23 -5.27 8.18 1.09
CA PHE A 23 -4.92 9.60 1.09
C PHE A 23 -4.41 10.05 -0.27
N PHE A 24 -3.46 9.31 -0.85
CA PHE A 24 -2.92 9.66 -2.16
C PHE A 24 -3.94 9.51 -3.28
N SER A 25 -4.75 8.45 -3.28
CA SER A 25 -5.76 8.22 -4.33
C SER A 25 -6.86 9.28 -4.33
N ILE A 26 -7.29 9.77 -3.16
CA ILE A 26 -8.38 10.75 -3.05
C ILE A 26 -7.84 12.18 -3.14
N ILE A 27 -6.83 12.53 -2.36
CA ILE A 27 -6.36 13.91 -2.17
C ILE A 27 -5.02 14.14 -2.88
N GLY A 28 -4.04 13.27 -2.62
CA GLY A 28 -2.65 13.48 -3.03
C GLY A 28 -2.49 13.62 -4.54
N VAL A 29 -3.10 12.75 -5.34
CA VAL A 29 -3.07 12.81 -6.81
C VAL A 29 -3.57 14.16 -7.33
N GLN A 30 -4.71 14.63 -6.80
CA GLN A 30 -5.29 15.90 -7.22
C GLN A 30 -4.40 17.10 -6.84
N ALA A 31 -3.78 17.06 -5.66
CA ALA A 31 -2.85 18.09 -5.22
C ALA A 31 -1.58 18.11 -6.11
N LEU A 32 -0.98 16.94 -6.37
CA LEU A 32 0.24 16.80 -7.18
C LEU A 32 0.06 17.30 -8.62
N ARG A 33 -1.15 17.17 -9.19
CA ARG A 33 -1.47 17.72 -10.52
C ARG A 33 -1.44 19.25 -10.58
N LYS A 34 -1.65 19.93 -9.45
CA LYS A 34 -1.61 21.39 -9.34
C LYS A 34 -0.21 21.92 -9.00
N CYS A 35 0.67 21.07 -8.47
CA CYS A 35 2.03 21.45 -8.11
C CYS A 35 2.88 21.75 -9.35
N ARG A 36 3.88 22.62 -9.20
CA ARG A 36 4.96 22.77 -10.18
C ARG A 36 5.80 21.49 -10.23
N ASP A 37 6.30 21.13 -11.41
CA ASP A 37 7.07 19.91 -11.65
C ASP A 37 8.26 19.76 -10.70
N LYS A 38 9.05 20.84 -10.51
CA LYS A 38 10.20 20.83 -9.61
C LYS A 38 9.81 20.54 -8.16
N SER A 39 8.76 21.21 -7.66
CA SER A 39 8.26 21.00 -6.29
C SER A 39 7.69 19.59 -6.11
N MET A 40 7.04 19.06 -7.15
CA MET A 40 6.51 17.70 -7.12
C MET A 40 7.62 16.67 -7.02
N VAL A 41 8.65 16.75 -7.86
CA VAL A 41 9.79 15.82 -7.81
C VAL A 41 10.48 15.87 -6.46
N ASP A 42 10.76 17.08 -5.97
CA ASP A 42 11.47 17.29 -4.70
C ASP A 42 10.73 16.65 -3.52
N VAL A 43 9.45 17.02 -3.33
CA VAL A 43 8.64 16.51 -2.22
C VAL A 43 8.34 15.02 -2.39
N LEU A 44 7.84 14.61 -3.55
CA LEU A 44 7.39 13.23 -3.75
C LEU A 44 8.58 12.25 -3.78
N GLY A 45 9.73 12.66 -4.32
CA GLY A 45 10.95 11.87 -4.31
C GLY A 45 11.43 11.58 -2.91
N HIS A 46 11.48 12.59 -2.02
CA HIS A 46 11.85 12.37 -0.62
C HIS A 46 10.80 11.60 0.16
N ILE A 47 9.50 11.81 -0.09
CA ILE A 47 8.44 10.97 0.48
C ILE A 47 8.65 9.51 0.10
N HIS A 48 8.88 9.21 -1.18
CA HIS A 48 9.11 7.84 -1.64
C HIS A 48 10.39 7.24 -1.04
N GLN A 49 11.49 8.00 -1.01
CA GLN A 49 12.75 7.56 -0.40
C GLN A 49 12.58 7.13 1.07
N ILE A 50 11.78 7.87 1.83
CA ILE A 50 11.51 7.58 3.25
C ILE A 50 10.48 6.45 3.38
N ALA A 51 9.39 6.52 2.62
CA ALA A 51 8.29 5.55 2.67
C ALA A 51 8.76 4.14 2.25
N ASP A 52 9.56 4.02 1.19
CA ASP A 52 10.07 2.73 0.72
C ASP A 52 10.95 2.02 1.78
N LYS A 53 11.54 2.77 2.71
CA LYS A 53 12.31 2.23 3.85
C LYS A 53 11.43 1.93 5.07
N ARG A 54 10.43 2.78 5.35
CA ARG A 54 9.64 2.72 6.61
C ARG A 54 8.32 1.98 6.48
N MET A 55 7.68 1.94 5.32
CA MET A 55 6.38 1.29 5.14
C MET A 55 6.43 -0.24 5.15
N PRO A 56 7.49 -0.93 4.66
CA PRO A 56 7.52 -2.39 4.64
C PRO A 56 7.30 -3.04 6.01
N GLN A 57 7.77 -2.43 7.10
CA GLN A 57 7.60 -2.99 8.45
C GLN A 57 6.12 -3.19 8.81
N PHE A 58 5.25 -2.23 8.46
CA PHE A 58 3.81 -2.32 8.73
C PHE A 58 3.16 -3.41 7.87
N GLY A 59 3.49 -3.44 6.57
CA GLY A 59 2.98 -4.47 5.66
C GLY A 59 3.39 -5.89 6.08
N THR A 60 4.65 -6.09 6.45
CA THR A 60 5.19 -7.38 6.88
C THR A 60 4.54 -7.86 8.18
N VAL A 61 4.48 -7.02 9.21
CA VAL A 61 3.83 -7.38 10.48
C VAL A 61 2.35 -7.69 10.25
N GLY A 62 1.65 -6.85 9.48
CA GLY A 62 0.25 -7.08 9.14
C GLY A 62 0.01 -8.41 8.43
N ILE A 63 0.85 -8.77 7.44
CA ILE A 63 0.73 -10.05 6.73
C ILE A 63 0.94 -11.24 7.67
N PHE A 64 1.95 -11.22 8.53
CA PHE A 64 2.15 -12.29 9.50
C PHE A 64 0.98 -12.40 10.47
N ALA A 65 0.39 -11.27 10.86
CA ALA A 65 -0.82 -11.26 11.69
C ALA A 65 -2.02 -11.89 10.96
N ILE A 66 -2.21 -11.66 9.66
CA ILE A 66 -3.25 -12.35 8.86
C ILE A 66 -3.01 -13.86 8.84
N VAL A 67 -1.77 -14.30 8.61
CA VAL A 67 -1.43 -15.74 8.62
C VAL A 67 -1.70 -16.35 9.99
N ALA A 68 -1.34 -15.65 11.07
CA ALA A 68 -1.64 -16.10 12.43
C ALA A 68 -3.15 -16.21 12.68
N ALA A 69 -3.96 -15.25 12.19
CA ALA A 69 -5.41 -15.32 12.28
C ALA A 69 -5.97 -16.55 11.55
N VAL A 70 -5.50 -16.87 10.33
CA VAL A 70 -5.87 -18.10 9.61
C VAL A 70 -5.58 -19.35 10.45
N ILE A 71 -4.38 -19.44 11.04
CA ILE A 71 -3.97 -20.61 11.83
C ILE A 71 -4.83 -20.73 13.09
N PHE A 72 -5.01 -19.64 13.84
CA PHE A 72 -5.76 -19.64 15.09
C PHE A 72 -7.27 -19.84 14.88
N ASN A 73 -7.80 -19.52 13.70
CA ASN A 73 -9.19 -19.79 13.35
C ASN A 73 -9.42 -21.25 12.87
N GLY A 74 -8.41 -22.12 12.95
CA GLY A 74 -8.54 -23.53 12.57
C GLY A 74 -8.19 -23.85 11.11
N GLY A 75 -7.42 -22.98 10.44
CA GLY A 75 -6.80 -23.26 9.14
C GLY A 75 -7.73 -23.04 7.93
N LEU A 76 -7.66 -23.91 6.92
CA LEU A 76 -8.42 -23.78 5.66
C LEU A 76 -9.86 -24.33 5.73
N ARG A 77 -10.50 -24.27 6.91
CA ARG A 77 -11.91 -24.68 7.05
C ARG A 77 -12.82 -23.63 6.39
N VAL A 78 -14.02 -24.04 5.98
CA VAL A 78 -14.97 -23.24 5.19
C VAL A 78 -15.31 -21.87 5.83
N GLY A 79 -15.15 -21.72 7.15
CA GLY A 79 -15.40 -20.47 7.88
C GLY A 79 -14.25 -19.44 7.94
N ASN A 80 -13.13 -19.64 7.23
CA ASN A 80 -11.94 -18.76 7.31
C ASN A 80 -11.56 -18.10 5.98
N LEU A 81 -12.49 -18.05 5.04
CA LEU A 81 -12.18 -17.67 3.67
C LEU A 81 -11.75 -16.20 3.57
N GLU A 82 -12.24 -15.35 4.46
CA GLU A 82 -11.98 -13.91 4.52
C GLU A 82 -10.50 -13.62 4.77
N TYR A 83 -9.91 -14.25 5.79
CA TYR A 83 -8.49 -14.09 6.10
C TYR A 83 -7.59 -14.65 4.98
N VAL A 84 -7.99 -15.77 4.38
CA VAL A 84 -7.25 -16.38 3.26
C VAL A 84 -7.29 -15.48 2.04
N ILE A 85 -8.46 -14.95 1.66
CA ILE A 85 -8.58 -14.01 0.54
C ILE A 85 -7.83 -12.71 0.85
N ALA A 86 -7.94 -12.17 2.06
CA ALA A 86 -7.21 -10.97 2.47
C ALA A 86 -5.69 -11.18 2.33
N PHE A 87 -5.17 -12.34 2.73
CA PHE A 87 -3.76 -12.70 2.55
C PHE A 87 -3.38 -12.75 1.06
N LEU A 88 -4.16 -13.43 0.22
CA LEU A 88 -3.89 -13.51 -1.23
C LEU A 88 -3.91 -12.13 -1.89
N LEU A 89 -4.87 -11.27 -1.53
CA LEU A 89 -4.92 -9.90 -2.00
C LEU A 89 -3.69 -9.11 -1.53
N MET A 90 -3.21 -9.30 -0.30
CA MET A 90 -1.97 -8.69 0.17
C MET A 90 -0.73 -9.15 -0.61
N LEU A 91 -0.69 -10.40 -1.08
CA LEU A 91 0.35 -10.84 -2.02
C LEU A 91 0.23 -10.12 -3.37
N GLY A 92 -0.99 -9.95 -3.88
CA GLY A 92 -1.26 -9.15 -5.07
C GLY A 92 -0.84 -7.69 -4.90
N TYR A 93 -1.08 -7.10 -3.73
CA TYR A 93 -0.62 -5.77 -3.38
C TYR A 93 0.92 -5.66 -3.44
N ILE A 94 1.63 -6.60 -2.81
CA ILE A 94 3.10 -6.65 -2.84
C ILE A 94 3.61 -6.78 -4.27
N PHE A 95 2.96 -7.61 -5.09
CA PHE A 95 3.30 -7.77 -6.49
C PHE A 95 3.16 -6.44 -7.24
N ILE A 96 2.01 -5.76 -7.13
CA ILE A 96 1.79 -4.45 -7.75
C ILE A 96 2.83 -3.44 -7.25
N TYR A 97 3.14 -3.42 -5.96
CA TYR A 97 4.14 -2.51 -5.41
C TYR A 97 5.52 -2.77 -6.04
N ASN A 98 6.03 -3.99 -5.97
CA ASN A 98 7.39 -4.32 -6.41
C ASN A 98 7.58 -4.15 -7.93
N PHE A 99 6.58 -4.51 -8.73
CA PHE A 99 6.71 -4.51 -10.19
C PHE A 99 6.21 -3.24 -10.86
N LYS A 100 5.36 -2.43 -10.19
CA LYS A 100 4.78 -1.21 -10.78
C LYS A 100 5.13 0.05 -10.00
N SER A 101 4.90 0.08 -8.68
CA SER A 101 5.09 1.30 -7.88
C SER A 101 6.57 1.61 -7.64
N LYS A 102 7.33 0.64 -7.13
CA LYS A 102 8.73 0.80 -6.71
C LYS A 102 9.66 1.26 -7.85
N PRO A 103 9.53 0.78 -9.10
CA PRO A 103 10.32 1.33 -10.21
C PRO A 103 10.06 2.82 -10.45
N ILE A 104 8.81 3.26 -10.38
CA ILE A 104 8.43 4.67 -10.54
C ILE A 104 8.99 5.50 -9.38
N HIS A 105 8.81 5.01 -8.14
CA HIS A 105 9.33 5.65 -6.94
C HIS A 105 10.84 5.90 -7.06
N LYS A 106 11.59 4.90 -7.56
CA LYS A 106 13.03 5.00 -7.79
C LYS A 106 13.38 6.10 -8.79
N VAL A 107 12.65 6.20 -9.91
CA VAL A 107 12.89 7.26 -10.92
C VAL A 107 12.70 8.65 -10.31
N ILE A 108 11.60 8.87 -9.59
CA ILE A 108 11.31 10.17 -8.96
C ILE A 108 12.31 10.47 -7.82
N THR A 109 12.69 9.47 -7.03
CA THR A 109 13.69 9.60 -5.95
C THR A 109 15.05 10.02 -6.50
N THR A 110 15.55 9.30 -7.52
CA THR A 110 16.83 9.64 -8.17
C THR A 110 16.80 11.00 -8.83
N ALA A 111 15.67 11.40 -9.41
CA ALA A 111 15.50 12.72 -9.99
C ALA A 111 15.56 13.82 -8.91
N ALA A 112 14.93 13.61 -7.75
CA ALA A 112 14.98 14.52 -6.61
C ALA A 112 16.41 14.65 -6.05
N GLU A 113 17.10 13.53 -5.82
CA GLU A 113 18.49 13.49 -5.36
C GLU A 113 19.45 14.21 -6.33
N ALA A 114 19.18 14.14 -7.63
CA ALA A 114 19.94 14.84 -8.66
C ALA A 114 19.49 16.29 -8.90
N HIS A 115 18.48 16.78 -8.18
CA HIS A 115 17.81 18.07 -8.40
C HIS A 115 17.37 18.31 -9.86
N LYS A 116 16.95 17.24 -10.55
CA LYS A 116 16.53 17.25 -11.96
C LYS A 116 15.05 16.94 -12.09
N VAL A 117 14.42 17.53 -13.09
CA VAL A 117 13.03 17.23 -13.47
C VAL A 117 13.06 16.33 -14.71
N PRO A 118 12.52 15.09 -14.65
CA PRO A 118 12.42 14.23 -15.83
C PRO A 118 11.58 14.89 -16.92
N SER A 119 12.01 14.80 -18.18
CA SER A 119 11.28 15.39 -19.31
C SER A 119 9.89 14.78 -19.52
N ASN A 120 9.69 13.53 -19.11
CA ASN A 120 8.43 12.79 -19.18
C ASN A 120 7.71 12.68 -17.82
N LEU A 121 8.00 13.58 -16.87
CA LEU A 121 7.49 13.52 -15.50
C LEU A 121 5.96 13.37 -15.42
N ARG A 122 5.19 14.13 -16.20
CA ARG A 122 3.72 14.06 -16.16
C ARG A 122 3.16 12.75 -16.71
N THR A 123 3.85 12.11 -17.64
CA THR A 123 3.53 10.76 -18.09
C THR A 123 3.78 9.74 -16.99
N ILE A 124 4.92 9.84 -16.29
CA ILE A 124 5.25 9.00 -15.14
C ILE A 124 4.19 9.16 -14.03
N GLN A 125 3.83 10.41 -13.72
CA GLN A 125 2.81 10.71 -12.71
C GLN A 125 1.46 10.12 -13.10
N THR A 126 0.99 10.30 -14.35
CA THR A 126 -0.30 9.74 -14.79
C THR A 126 -0.35 8.22 -14.67
N HIS A 127 0.78 7.54 -14.90
CA HIS A 127 0.87 6.10 -14.69
C HIS A 127 0.79 5.73 -13.20
N TRP A 128 1.52 6.45 -12.35
CA TRP A 128 1.49 6.28 -10.90
C TRP A 128 0.09 6.53 -10.31
N ASP A 129 -0.61 7.58 -10.77
CA ASP A 129 -1.98 7.91 -10.36
C ASP A 129 -2.94 6.73 -10.56
N ARG A 130 -2.81 5.99 -11.66
CA ARG A 130 -3.64 4.80 -11.92
C ARG A 130 -3.31 3.65 -10.98
N ILE A 131 -2.02 3.45 -10.70
CA ILE A 131 -1.55 2.38 -9.82
C ILE A 131 -2.00 2.63 -8.38
N ILE A 132 -1.90 3.87 -7.88
CA ILE A 132 -2.27 4.19 -6.50
C ILE A 132 -3.79 4.03 -6.26
N ILE A 133 -4.62 4.39 -7.24
CA ILE A 133 -6.07 4.14 -7.17
C ILE A 133 -6.36 2.64 -7.10
N GLY A 134 -5.75 1.84 -7.97
CA GLY A 134 -5.92 0.38 -7.96
C GLY A 134 -5.47 -0.26 -6.65
N ARG A 135 -4.34 0.20 -6.10
CA ARG A 135 -3.84 -0.25 -4.79
C ARG A 135 -4.79 0.14 -3.65
N ALA A 136 -5.32 1.36 -3.65
CA ALA A 136 -6.26 1.81 -2.65
C ALA A 136 -7.54 0.95 -2.65
N ILE A 137 -8.11 0.67 -3.83
CA ILE A 137 -9.28 -0.21 -3.96
C ILE A 137 -8.99 -1.61 -3.42
N LEU A 138 -7.86 -2.19 -3.80
CA LEU A 138 -7.46 -3.52 -3.34
C LEU A 138 -7.32 -3.54 -1.81
N LEU A 139 -6.66 -2.54 -1.21
CA LEU A 139 -6.52 -2.44 0.23
C LEU A 139 -7.86 -2.17 0.94
N THR A 140 -8.80 -1.44 0.33
CA THR A 140 -10.17 -1.31 0.85
C THR A 140 -10.83 -2.68 0.99
N ILE A 141 -10.72 -3.54 -0.04
CA ILE A 141 -11.28 -4.89 0.00
C ILE A 141 -10.60 -5.73 1.08
N VAL A 142 -9.27 -5.64 1.21
CA VAL A 142 -8.53 -6.29 2.29
C VAL A 142 -9.07 -5.85 3.66
N MET A 143 -9.23 -4.55 3.90
CA MET A 143 -9.73 -4.03 5.17
C MET A 143 -11.15 -4.52 5.48
N ILE A 144 -12.04 -4.56 4.47
CA ILE A 144 -13.40 -5.11 4.64
C ILE A 144 -13.34 -6.59 5.05
N LEU A 145 -12.53 -7.40 4.36
CA LEU A 145 -12.37 -8.82 4.68
C LEU A 145 -11.80 -9.05 6.07
N LEU A 146 -10.81 -8.25 6.49
CA LEU A 146 -10.27 -8.33 7.85
C LEU A 146 -11.30 -7.93 8.91
N CYS A 147 -12.11 -6.91 8.65
CA CYS A 147 -13.21 -6.53 9.54
C CYS A 147 -14.29 -7.63 9.63
N ILE A 148 -14.61 -8.29 8.52
CA ILE A 148 -15.53 -9.44 8.53
C ILE A 148 -14.93 -10.61 9.30
N GLY A 149 -13.63 -10.88 9.12
CA GLY A 149 -12.96 -12.00 9.78
C GLY A 149 -12.94 -11.92 11.31
N ILE A 150 -12.93 -10.71 11.89
CA ILE A 150 -12.91 -10.50 13.35
C ILE A 150 -14.31 -10.46 14.00
N MET A 151 -15.39 -10.51 13.21
CA MET A 151 -16.78 -10.53 13.69
C MET A 151 -17.22 -11.96 13.98
#